data_AF-A0A967T4V0-F1
#
_entry.id   AF-A0A967T4V0-F1
#
_cell.length_a   1.000
_cell.length_b   1.000
_cell.length_c   1.000
_cell.angle_alpha   90.00
_cell.angle_beta   90.00
_cell.angle_gamma   90.00
#
_symmetry.space_group_name_H-M   'P 1'
#
loop_
_entity.id
_entity.type
_entity.pdbx_description
1 polymer ?
#
loop_
_entity_poly.entity_id
_entity_poly.type
_entity_poly.pdbx_seq_one_letter_code
_entity_poly.pdbx_strand_id
1 'polypeptide(L)'
;NGFIRRPFVVEGIIQGLIAGLLSIGVMYATFHYLLPEYLPQLGVLEWPFGRWYYLCGAMLLLAIFMGFWGSQWAARRFIKETSISE
;
A
#
# COMPACT_ATOMS: atom_id res chain seq x y z
N ASN A 1 -8.31 -27.49 -0.61
CA ASN A 1 -7.13 -26.64 -0.34
C ASN A 1 -7.33 -25.13 -0.61
N GLY A 2 -8.54 -24.58 -0.49
CA GLY A 2 -8.79 -23.13 -0.66
C GLY A 2 -9.25 -22.38 0.58
N PHE A 3 -9.89 -23.07 1.54
CA PHE A 3 -10.46 -22.45 2.73
C PHE A 3 -9.40 -21.83 3.66
N ILE A 4 -8.24 -22.48 3.78
CA ILE A 4 -7.17 -22.06 4.71
C ILE A 4 -6.39 -20.84 4.18
N ARG A 5 -6.23 -20.67 2.86
CA ARG A 5 -5.48 -19.54 2.28
C ARG A 5 -6.27 -18.24 2.17
N ARG A 6 -7.59 -18.33 2.02
CA ARG A 6 -8.48 -17.16 1.87
C ARG A 6 -8.36 -16.12 3.00
N PRO A 7 -8.34 -16.50 4.30
CA PRO A 7 -8.21 -15.50 5.38
C PRO A 7 -6.90 -14.71 5.31
N PHE A 8 -5.76 -15.37 5.09
CA PHE A 8 -4.46 -14.70 4.98
C PHE A 8 -4.41 -13.67 3.85
N VAL A 9 -5.05 -13.96 2.73
CA VAL A 9 -5.08 -13.04 1.58
C VAL A 9 -5.95 -11.82 1.86
N VAL A 10 -7.08 -12.01 2.53
CA VAL A 10 -7.97 -10.91 2.93
C VAL A 10 -7.27 -10.01 3.94
N GLU A 11 -6.61 -10.58 4.95
CA GLU A 11 -5.79 -9.82 5.90
C GLU A 11 -4.70 -9.01 5.21
N GLY A 12 -3.98 -9.61 4.26
CA GLY A 12 -2.96 -8.92 3.47
C GLY A 12 -3.50 -7.76 2.65
N ILE A 13 -4.66 -7.92 2.01
CA ILE A 13 -5.32 -6.83 1.28
C ILE A 13 -5.72 -5.69 2.22
N ILE A 14 -6.29 -6.01 3.39
CA ILE A 14 -6.67 -5.01 4.40
C ILE A 14 -5.44 -4.25 4.89
N GLN A 15 -4.35 -4.95 5.19
CA GLN A 15 -3.07 -4.34 5.57
C GLN A 15 -2.53 -3.42 4.46
N GLY A 16 -2.56 -3.88 3.20
CA GLY A 16 -2.18 -3.08 2.03
C GLY A 16 -3.03 -1.83 1.87
N LEU A 17 -4.34 -1.92 2.10
CA LEU A 17 -5.25 -0.78 2.04
C LEU A 17 -4.94 0.25 3.13
N ILE A 18 -4.73 -0.18 4.37
CA ILE A 18 -4.35 0.71 5.48
C ILE A 18 -3.02 1.39 5.19
N ALA A 19 -2.01 0.64 4.74
CA ALA A 19 -0.70 1.20 4.38
C ALA A 19 -0.79 2.19 3.22
N GLY A 20 -1.63 1.92 2.22
CA GLY A 20 -1.89 2.82 1.10
C GLY A 20 -2.52 4.13 1.55
N LEU A 21 -3.56 4.08 2.39
CA LEU A 21 -4.21 5.27 2.94
C LEU A 21 -3.24 6.11 3.79
N LEU A 22 -2.44 5.48 4.64
CA LEU A 22 -1.40 6.17 5.42
C LEU A 22 -0.38 6.85 4.51
N SER A 23 0.10 6.15 3.48
CA SER A 23 1.07 6.69 2.53
C SER A 23 0.53 7.90 1.76
N ILE A 24 -0.76 7.87 1.38
CA ILE A 24 -1.45 9.01 0.76
C ILE A 24 -1.51 10.19 1.74
N GLY A 25 -1.82 9.94 3.01
CA GLY A 25 -1.82 10.98 4.05
C GLY A 25 -0.45 11.63 4.23
N VAL A 26 0.62 10.82 4.29
CA VAL A 26 2.00 11.31 4.40
C VAL A 26 2.40 12.13 3.16
N MET A 27 2.08 11.63 1.96
CA MET A 27 2.33 12.35 0.73
C MET A 27 1.60 13.70 0.72
N TYR A 28 0.30 13.73 1.05
CA TYR A 28 -0.48 14.95 1.11
C TYR A 28 0.13 15.95 2.10
N ALA A 29 0.47 15.50 3.31
CA ALA A 29 1.08 16.36 4.31
C ALA A 29 2.44 16.91 3.85
N THR A 30 3.21 16.10 3.13
CA THR A 30 4.50 16.52 2.57
C THR A 30 4.33 17.61 1.53
N PHE A 31 3.39 17.44 0.59
CA PHE A 31 3.18 18.42 -0.49
C PHE A 31 2.48 19.70 -0.03
N HIS A 32 1.60 19.61 0.98
CA HIS A 32 0.80 20.76 1.40
C HIS A 32 1.39 21.54 2.58
N TYR A 33 2.14 20.88 3.47
CA TYR A 33 2.70 21.52 4.65
C TYR A 33 4.23 21.57 4.60
N LEU A 34 4.90 20.43 4.45
CA LEU A 34 6.36 20.38 4.54
C LEU A 34 7.05 21.10 3.37
N LEU A 35 6.69 20.80 2.12
CA LEU A 35 7.35 21.40 0.96
C LEU A 35 7.19 22.93 0.91
N PRO A 36 6.00 23.52 1.11
CA PRO A 36 5.86 24.97 1.13
C PRO A 36 6.63 25.65 2.27
N GLU A 37 6.75 25.00 3.43
CA GLU A 37 7.44 25.53 4.59
C GLU A 37 8.97 25.51 4.42
N TYR A 38 9.53 24.40 3.94
CA TYR A 38 10.99 24.23 3.82
C TYR A 38 11.56 24.66 2.45
N LEU A 39 10.75 24.63 1.39
CA LEU A 39 11.17 24.92 0.01
C LEU A 39 10.19 25.88 -0.69
N PRO A 40 10.02 27.12 -0.18
CA PRO A 40 9.05 28.08 -0.71
C PRO A 40 9.28 28.44 -2.19
N GLN A 41 10.53 28.31 -2.66
CA GLN A 41 10.92 28.53 -4.05
C GLN A 41 10.32 27.52 -5.05
N LEU A 42 9.88 26.35 -4.58
CA LEU A 42 9.18 25.38 -5.41
C LEU A 42 7.70 25.77 -5.63
N GLY A 43 7.17 26.70 -4.83
CA GLY A 43 5.76 27.05 -4.86
C GLY A 43 4.84 25.86 -4.55
N VAL A 44 3.56 25.98 -4.93
CA VAL A 44 2.63 24.85 -4.90
C VAL A 44 2.92 23.99 -6.14
N LEU A 45 3.53 22.82 -5.93
CA LEU A 45 3.76 21.86 -7.02
C LEU A 45 2.43 21.40 -7.62
N GLU A 46 2.32 21.45 -8.94
CA GLU A 46 1.18 20.86 -9.63
C GLU A 46 1.22 19.33 -9.49
N TRP A 47 0.04 18.74 -9.34
CA TRP A 47 -0.12 17.29 -9.26
C TRP A 47 0.19 16.64 -10.62
N PRO A 48 0.73 15.40 -10.64
CA PRO A 48 0.92 14.67 -11.89
C PRO A 48 -0.41 14.55 -12.65
N PHE A 49 -0.37 14.83 -13.96
CA PHE A 49 -1.55 14.93 -14.84
C PHE A 49 -2.59 15.99 -14.41
N GLY A 50 -2.20 16.96 -13.59
CA GLY A 50 -3.04 18.05 -13.11
C GLY A 50 -4.15 17.62 -12.15
N ARG A 51 -4.17 16.35 -11.69
CA ARG A 51 -5.23 15.85 -10.79
C ARG A 51 -4.66 14.93 -9.71
N TRP A 52 -4.87 15.31 -8.46
CA TRP A 52 -4.37 14.62 -7.26
C TRP A 52 -4.75 13.14 -7.18
N TYR A 53 -5.96 12.78 -7.65
CA TYR A 53 -6.49 11.43 -7.51
C TYR A 53 -5.80 10.39 -8.40
N TYR A 54 -5.09 10.79 -9.46
CA TYR A 54 -4.33 9.82 -10.27
C TYR A 54 -3.20 9.20 -9.46
N LEU A 55 -2.45 10.03 -8.74
CA LEU A 55 -1.36 9.56 -7.88
C LEU A 55 -1.91 8.78 -6.69
N CYS A 56 -2.95 9.29 -6.02
CA CYS A 56 -3.59 8.57 -4.91
C CYS A 56 -4.12 7.20 -5.35
N GLY A 57 -4.79 7.13 -6.51
CA GLY A 57 -5.32 5.90 -7.06
C GLY A 57 -4.21 4.90 -7.40
N ALA A 58 -3.13 5.36 -8.05
CA ALA A 58 -1.98 4.52 -8.36
C ALA A 58 -1.30 3.97 -7.10
N MET A 59 -1.10 4.81 -6.08
CA MET A 59 -0.53 4.42 -4.80
C MET A 59 -1.40 3.40 -4.07
N LEU A 60 -2.72 3.62 -4.03
CA LEU A 60 -3.65 2.72 -3.36
C LEU A 60 -3.71 1.35 -4.06
N LEU A 61 -3.80 1.35 -5.39
CA LEU A 61 -3.78 0.12 -6.19
C LEU A 61 -2.48 -0.66 -5.96
N LEU A 62 -1.33 0.03 -5.96
CA LEU A 62 -0.04 -0.60 -5.74
C LEU A 62 0.08 -1.17 -4.32
N ALA A 63 -0.41 -0.45 -3.30
CA ALA A 63 -0.40 -0.92 -1.92
C ALA A 63 -1.29 -2.17 -1.73
N ILE A 64 -2.49 -2.19 -2.31
CA ILE A 64 -3.37 -3.36 -2.32
C ILE A 64 -2.71 -4.54 -3.05
N PHE A 65 -2.11 -4.28 -4.21
CA PHE A 65 -1.41 -5.30 -4.98
C PHE A 65 -0.25 -5.91 -4.19
N MET A 66 0.54 -5.08 -3.49
CA MET A 66 1.61 -5.56 -2.62
C MET A 66 1.09 -6.36 -1.44
N GLY A 67 -0.01 -5.93 -0.80
CA GLY A 67 -0.65 -6.68 0.29
C GLY A 67 -1.18 -8.04 -0.16
N PHE A 68 -1.78 -8.10 -1.35
CA PHE A 68 -2.21 -9.35 -1.97
C PHE A 68 -1.02 -10.26 -2.31
N TRP A 69 0.00 -9.74 -2.99
CA TRP A 69 1.14 -10.55 -3.42
C TRP A 69 1.95 -11.09 -2.22
N GLY A 70 2.20 -10.23 -1.23
CA GLY A 70 2.93 -10.58 -0.01
C GLY A 70 2.19 -11.63 0.82
N SER A 71 0.88 -11.48 1.01
CA SER A 71 0.08 -12.46 1.76
C SER A 71 -0.01 -13.81 1.07
N GLN A 72 -0.09 -13.83 -0.27
CA GLN A 72 -0.01 -15.09 -1.02
C GLN A 72 1.30 -15.81 -0.74
N TRP A 73 2.43 -15.10 -0.79
CA TRP A 73 3.74 -15.67 -0.52
C TRP A 73 3.87 -16.20 0.92
N ALA A 74 3.42 -15.42 1.91
CA ALA A 74 3.40 -15.83 3.31
C ALA A 74 2.55 -17.10 3.53
N ALA A 75 1.36 -17.14 2.95
CA ALA A 75 0.47 -18.30 3.04
C ALA A 75 1.05 -19.55 2.35
N ARG A 76 1.89 -19.39 1.31
CA ARG A 76 2.62 -20.55 0.73
C ARG A 76 3.67 -21.08 1.68
N ARG A 77 4.42 -20.18 2.33
CA ARG A 77 5.50 -20.55 3.26
C ARG A 77 4.95 -21.27 4.49
N PHE A 78 3.90 -20.71 5.10
CA PHE A 78 3.29 -21.26 6.31
C PHE A 78 2.80 -22.71 6.12
N ILE A 79 2.08 -22.98 5.03
CA ILE A 79 1.57 -24.34 4.72
C ILE A 79 2.71 -25.33 4.46
N LYS A 80 3.81 -24.87 3.86
CA LYS A 80 4.99 -25.72 3.60
C LYS A 80 5.70 -26.09 4.90
N GLU A 81 5.85 -25.14 5.83
CA GLU A 81 6.49 -25.37 7.13
C GLU A 81 5.67 -26.34 7.99
N THR A 82 4.35 -26.21 8.04
CA THR A 82 3.50 -27.13 8.81
C THR A 82 3.49 -28.57 8.27
N SER A 83 3.74 -28.75 6.98
CA SER A 83 3.78 -30.08 6.33
C SER A 83 5.09 -30.84 6.56
N ILE A 84 6.16 -30.19 7.01
CA ILE A 84 7.48 -30.82 7.23
C ILE A 84 7.65 -31.26 8.70
N SER A 85 6.73 -30.86 9.57
CA SER A 85 6.75 -31.16 11.00
C SER A 85 5.88 -32.37 11.40
N GLU A 86 5.25 -33.05 10.43
CA GLU A 86 4.65 -34.39 10.58
C GLU A 86 5.56 -35.43 9.90
#